data_AF-A0A7Y3YRK8-F1
#
_entry.id   AF-A0A7Y3YRK8-F1
#
_cell.length_a   1.000
_cell.length_b   1.000
_cell.length_c   1.000
_cell.angle_alpha   90.00
_cell.angle_beta   90.00
_cell.angle_gamma   90.00
#
_symmetry.space_group_name_H-M   'P 1'
#
loop_
_entity.id
_entity.type
_entity.pdbx_description
1 polymer ?
#
loop_
_entity_poly.entity_id
_entity_poly.type
_entity_poly.pdbx_seq_one_letter_code
_entity_poly.pdbx_strand_id
1 'polypeptide(L)'
;MSSPQDIHIIPAHQINAGMPLLEKDTVRSVSPYEFLPTWFFYTPVVIQSLIQGLRHFDWALPLIANPSIKLSGMVGESKHEILSLAGSSSKHWISPFITLTKTDLSSKKQAEDARTALVQTDLNFPIVAKPDLGCRGVGVKLINSQNQLEQYIESFPNHARFLLQEKAPYQAEAGVFYVRYPNKKQGEIISITLKYAPMVTGDGTSTLKQLIEDNPRAGQLSHLYLPRHEDKLEQVLDEGEEFQLAFAGSHSRGSIFRDGNQYITQALTERLDEIFDDFDGFHFGRLDVKFKDIHSLMRGEDFTILEVNGASSEAGHIWDRNTPLREIFSTLLQQYRILFDIGAQQKQRGHQPPSFKSLFNAWQEERRLVQQYPTTD
;
A
#
# COMPACT_ATOMS: atom_id res chain seq x y z
N MET A 1 15.37 24.72 -1.02
CA MET A 1 14.65 23.89 -0.03
C MET A 1 13.87 24.87 0.83
N SER A 2 12.54 24.84 0.73
CA SER A 2 11.67 25.64 1.60
C SER A 2 11.92 25.22 3.05
N SER A 3 11.86 26.16 3.99
CA SER A 3 11.95 25.84 5.42
C SER A 3 10.85 24.83 5.76
N PRO A 4 11.07 23.84 6.65
CA PRO A 4 10.01 22.97 7.15
C PRO A 4 8.81 23.74 7.69
N GLN A 5 8.96 25.03 8.04
CA GLN A 5 7.88 25.88 8.55
C GLN A 5 6.91 26.40 7.48
N ASP A 6 7.21 26.24 6.18
CA ASP A 6 6.37 26.79 5.10
C ASP A 6 5.41 25.76 4.46
N ILE A 7 5.37 24.51 4.97
CA ILE A 7 4.50 23.46 4.41
C ILE A 7 3.10 23.60 5.00
N HIS A 8 2.17 24.10 4.20
CA HIS A 8 0.75 24.14 4.54
C HIS A 8 0.11 22.74 4.43
N ILE A 9 -0.62 22.36 5.47
CA ILE A 9 -1.30 21.07 5.57
C ILE A 9 -2.82 21.21 5.50
N ILE A 10 -3.48 20.15 5.04
CA ILE A 10 -4.92 20.02 5.01
C ILE A 10 -5.46 19.92 6.47
N PRO A 11 -6.44 20.74 6.87
CA PRO A 11 -6.97 20.75 8.22
C PRO A 11 -7.59 19.43 8.68
N ALA A 12 -7.61 19.21 10.01
CA ALA A 12 -8.04 17.96 10.65
C ALA A 12 -9.49 17.51 10.35
N HIS A 13 -10.36 18.43 9.92
CA HIS A 13 -11.78 18.14 9.64
C HIS A 13 -12.06 17.72 8.19
N GLN A 14 -11.03 17.69 7.33
CA GLN A 14 -11.16 17.35 5.90
C GLN A 14 -10.73 15.91 5.62
N ILE A 15 -11.20 15.34 4.50
CA ILE A 15 -10.97 13.94 4.09
C ILE A 15 -9.48 13.59 4.02
N ASN A 16 -8.64 14.52 3.57
CA ASN A 16 -7.20 14.32 3.42
C ASN A 16 -6.38 15.01 4.53
N ALA A 17 -6.96 15.17 5.72
CA ALA A 17 -6.34 15.78 6.89
C ALA A 17 -4.89 15.32 7.12
N GLY A 18 -3.99 16.28 7.39
CA GLY A 18 -2.57 16.03 7.67
C GLY A 18 -1.67 15.94 6.43
N MET A 19 -2.24 15.74 5.25
CA MET A 19 -1.49 15.80 3.99
C MET A 19 -1.06 17.23 3.66
N PRO A 20 0.02 17.45 2.90
CA PRO A 20 0.27 18.75 2.27
C PRO A 20 -0.91 19.15 1.38
N LEU A 21 -1.13 20.46 1.19
CA LEU A 21 -2.16 20.93 0.26
C LEU A 21 -1.99 20.28 -1.11
N LEU A 22 -3.08 19.72 -1.64
CA LEU A 22 -3.07 19.10 -2.95
C LEU A 22 -2.82 20.16 -4.02
N GLU A 23 -1.73 20.01 -4.77
CA GLU A 23 -1.39 20.92 -5.85
C GLU A 23 -2.51 20.97 -6.90
N LYS A 24 -2.96 22.19 -7.22
CA LYS A 24 -3.97 22.41 -8.25
C LYS A 24 -3.51 21.87 -9.60
N ASP A 25 -4.47 21.42 -10.38
CA ASP A 25 -4.17 20.94 -11.71
C ASP A 25 -3.84 22.10 -12.66
N THR A 26 -2.59 22.16 -13.13
CA THR A 26 -2.11 23.25 -13.99
C THR A 26 -2.13 22.90 -15.47
N VAL A 27 -1.72 21.67 -15.82
CA VAL A 27 -1.60 21.22 -17.21
C VAL A 27 -2.44 19.97 -17.50
N ARG A 28 -2.42 18.98 -16.60
CA ARG A 28 -3.08 17.68 -16.77
C ARG A 28 -3.57 17.15 -15.44
N SER A 29 -4.79 16.64 -15.34
CA SER A 29 -5.33 16.05 -14.11
C SER A 29 -5.03 14.55 -13.96
N VAL A 30 -4.64 13.89 -15.06
CA VAL A 30 -4.33 12.45 -15.14
C VAL A 30 -2.99 12.27 -15.85
N SER A 31 -2.17 11.29 -15.42
CA SER A 31 -0.94 10.96 -16.15
C SER A 31 -1.29 10.29 -17.48
N PRO A 32 -0.66 10.66 -18.62
CA PRO A 32 -0.85 9.92 -19.87
C PRO A 32 -0.34 8.47 -19.79
N TYR A 33 0.42 8.15 -18.73
CA TYR A 33 1.04 6.85 -18.49
C TYR A 33 0.27 6.01 -17.47
N GLU A 34 -0.67 6.59 -16.71
CA GLU A 34 -1.30 5.98 -15.53
C GLU A 34 -2.02 4.65 -15.86
N PHE A 35 -2.58 4.57 -17.07
CA PHE A 35 -3.37 3.43 -17.54
C PHE A 35 -2.75 2.70 -18.74
N LEU A 36 -1.47 2.98 -19.06
CA LEU A 36 -0.79 2.18 -20.08
C LEU A 36 -0.62 0.73 -19.59
N PRO A 37 -0.63 -0.25 -20.51
CA PRO A 37 -0.50 -1.65 -20.13
C PRO A 37 0.79 -1.92 -19.35
N THR A 38 0.72 -2.74 -18.30
CA THR A 38 1.87 -3.09 -17.45
C THR A 38 3.06 -3.63 -18.24
N TRP A 39 2.84 -4.37 -19.35
CA TRP A 39 3.93 -4.90 -20.18
C TRP A 39 4.82 -3.78 -20.77
N PHE A 40 4.28 -2.59 -21.02
CA PHE A 40 5.04 -1.47 -21.57
C PHE A 40 6.13 -1.00 -20.59
N PHE A 41 5.79 -0.86 -19.32
CA PHE A 41 6.73 -0.44 -18.28
C PHE A 41 7.71 -1.55 -17.90
N TYR A 42 7.25 -2.80 -17.89
CA TYR A 42 8.04 -3.92 -17.41
C TYR A 42 8.88 -4.60 -18.47
N THR A 43 8.67 -4.37 -19.77
CA THR A 43 9.52 -4.96 -20.82
C THR A 43 10.99 -4.56 -20.66
N PRO A 44 11.34 -3.26 -20.47
CA PRO A 44 12.73 -2.87 -20.20
C PRO A 44 13.29 -3.46 -18.90
N VAL A 45 12.45 -3.57 -17.87
CA VAL A 45 12.81 -4.17 -16.58
C VAL A 45 13.16 -5.64 -16.73
N VAL A 46 12.37 -6.39 -17.50
CA VAL A 46 12.64 -7.80 -17.82
C VAL A 46 13.97 -7.90 -18.56
N ILE A 47 14.18 -7.16 -19.65
CA ILE A 47 15.43 -7.19 -20.42
C ILE A 47 16.64 -6.89 -19.52
N GLN A 48 16.56 -5.86 -18.67
CA GLN A 48 17.63 -5.55 -17.73
C GLN A 48 17.85 -6.65 -16.70
N SER A 49 16.77 -7.20 -16.13
CA SER A 49 16.84 -8.32 -15.19
C SER A 49 17.52 -9.52 -15.84
N LEU A 50 17.33 -9.72 -17.15
CA LEU A 50 18.02 -10.78 -17.85
C LEU A 50 19.54 -10.54 -17.92
N ILE A 51 19.94 -9.31 -18.22
CA ILE A 51 21.35 -8.90 -18.25
C ILE A 51 21.98 -9.03 -16.85
N GLN A 52 21.27 -8.65 -15.79
CA GLN A 52 21.74 -8.80 -14.41
C GLN A 52 21.88 -10.27 -14.00
N GLY A 53 20.90 -11.12 -14.36
CA GLY A 53 20.98 -12.56 -14.13
C GLY A 53 22.21 -13.19 -14.78
N LEU A 54 22.54 -12.79 -16.01
CA LEU A 54 23.79 -13.21 -16.67
C LEU A 54 25.04 -12.70 -15.93
N ARG A 55 25.07 -11.42 -15.57
CA ARG A 55 26.20 -10.78 -14.88
C ARG A 55 26.54 -11.47 -13.56
N HIS A 56 25.52 -11.87 -12.80
CA HIS A 56 25.70 -12.54 -11.52
C HIS A 56 25.72 -14.06 -11.60
N PHE A 57 25.52 -14.63 -12.81
CA PHE A 57 25.33 -16.06 -13.04
C PHE A 57 24.20 -16.66 -12.18
N ASP A 58 23.19 -15.86 -11.87
CA ASP A 58 22.05 -16.25 -11.04
C ASP A 58 20.87 -15.30 -11.24
N TRP A 59 19.76 -15.85 -11.71
CA TRP A 59 18.54 -15.13 -12.07
C TRP A 59 17.56 -15.04 -10.91
N ALA A 60 17.76 -15.84 -9.87
CA ALA A 60 16.88 -15.95 -8.72
C ALA A 60 17.32 -15.05 -7.55
N LEU A 61 18.36 -14.22 -7.73
CA LEU A 61 18.85 -13.29 -6.70
C LEU A 61 17.76 -12.35 -6.15
N PRO A 62 16.83 -11.80 -6.95
CA PRO A 62 15.73 -11.01 -6.41
C PRO A 62 14.88 -11.72 -5.35
N LEU A 63 14.83 -13.06 -5.37
CA LEU A 63 14.01 -13.87 -4.47
C LEU A 63 14.65 -14.07 -3.09
N ILE A 64 15.87 -13.57 -2.88
CA ILE A 64 16.59 -13.61 -1.59
C ILE A 64 17.03 -12.24 -1.09
N ALA A 65 16.51 -11.15 -1.66
CA ALA A 65 16.81 -9.80 -1.19
C ALA A 65 16.35 -9.59 0.27
N ASN A 66 15.18 -10.10 0.62
CA ASN A 66 14.62 -10.10 1.98
C ASN A 66 14.56 -11.56 2.49
N PRO A 67 15.61 -12.12 3.09
CA PRO A 67 15.71 -13.55 3.41
C PRO A 67 14.65 -14.06 4.38
N SER A 68 14.10 -13.20 5.24
CA SER A 68 13.06 -13.57 6.21
C SER A 68 11.64 -13.48 5.64
N ILE A 69 11.49 -12.98 4.40
CA ILE A 69 10.22 -12.92 3.68
C ILE A 69 10.21 -14.00 2.60
N LYS A 70 9.13 -14.79 2.54
CA LYS A 70 8.94 -15.82 1.51
C LYS A 70 9.11 -15.22 0.11
N LEU A 71 10.02 -15.78 -0.69
CA LEU A 71 10.38 -15.30 -2.04
C LEU A 71 10.75 -13.81 -2.07
N SER A 72 11.24 -13.26 -0.96
CA SER A 72 11.51 -11.84 -0.73
C SER A 72 10.32 -10.90 -0.94
N GLY A 73 9.11 -11.43 -1.05
CA GLY A 73 7.92 -10.66 -1.39
C GLY A 73 7.74 -10.41 -2.89
N MET A 74 8.32 -11.28 -3.74
CA MET A 74 8.07 -11.21 -5.18
C MET A 74 6.63 -11.62 -5.54
N VAL A 75 6.07 -12.60 -4.84
CA VAL A 75 4.72 -13.14 -5.04
C VAL A 75 4.24 -13.81 -3.75
N GLY A 76 2.94 -13.74 -3.44
CA GLY A 76 2.35 -14.50 -2.34
C GLY A 76 2.78 -13.98 -0.97
N GLU A 77 2.81 -12.65 -0.82
CA GLU A 77 3.17 -11.94 0.40
C GLU A 77 2.10 -12.15 1.48
N SER A 78 2.40 -12.98 2.48
CA SER A 78 1.55 -13.11 3.66
C SER A 78 1.75 -11.90 4.57
N LYS A 79 0.70 -11.10 4.71
CA LYS A 79 0.71 -9.94 5.62
C LYS A 79 0.96 -10.37 7.06
N HIS A 80 0.41 -11.51 7.47
CA HIS A 80 0.64 -12.09 8.78
C HIS A 80 2.13 -12.41 8.99
N GLU A 81 2.75 -13.16 8.07
CA GLU A 81 4.15 -13.55 8.22
C GLU A 81 5.06 -12.32 8.25
N ILE A 82 4.86 -11.37 7.34
CA ILE A 82 5.67 -10.16 7.25
C ILE A 82 5.50 -9.30 8.51
N LEU A 83 4.28 -8.93 8.89
CA LEU A 83 4.06 -8.06 10.06
C LEU A 83 4.46 -8.73 11.38
N SER A 84 4.50 -10.07 11.43
CA SER A 84 4.95 -10.82 12.61
C SER A 84 6.48 -10.89 12.74
N LEU A 85 7.25 -10.45 11.73
CA LEU A 85 8.71 -10.29 11.84
C LEU A 85 9.12 -9.12 12.74
N ALA A 86 8.22 -8.17 12.97
CA ALA A 86 8.47 -7.05 13.85
C ALA A 86 8.60 -7.52 15.30
N GLY A 87 9.75 -7.25 15.90
CA GLY A 87 9.98 -7.45 17.32
C GLY A 87 9.24 -6.43 18.19
N SER A 88 9.48 -6.50 19.50
CA SER A 88 8.72 -5.74 20.49
C SER A 88 8.81 -4.22 20.32
N SER A 89 9.95 -3.70 19.84
CA SER A 89 10.15 -2.27 19.67
C SER A 89 9.50 -1.74 18.39
N SER A 90 9.50 -2.55 17.32
CA SER A 90 8.86 -2.20 16.06
C SER A 90 7.35 -2.43 16.04
N LYS A 91 6.84 -3.34 16.89
CA LYS A 91 5.41 -3.68 16.93
C LYS A 91 4.51 -2.48 17.25
N HIS A 92 4.98 -1.50 18.03
CA HIS A 92 4.19 -0.28 18.32
C HIS A 92 3.96 0.60 17.08
N TRP A 93 4.81 0.46 16.06
CA TRP A 93 4.67 1.17 14.79
C TRP A 93 3.70 0.50 13.83
N ILE A 94 3.18 -0.69 14.14
CA ILE A 94 2.27 -1.43 13.28
C ILE A 94 0.87 -1.39 13.88
N SER A 95 -0.14 -1.09 13.06
CA SER A 95 -1.53 -1.15 13.51
C SER A 95 -1.85 -2.56 14.03
N PRO A 96 -2.27 -2.71 15.31
CA PRO A 96 -2.53 -4.00 15.93
C PRO A 96 -3.54 -4.81 15.11
N PHE A 97 -3.31 -6.11 15.03
CA PHE A 97 -4.13 -7.01 14.24
C PHE A 97 -4.23 -8.38 14.86
N ILE A 98 -5.31 -9.08 14.52
CA ILE A 98 -5.45 -10.53 14.71
C ILE A 98 -5.57 -11.21 13.36
N THR A 99 -5.29 -12.51 13.34
CA THR A 99 -5.32 -13.34 12.13
C THR A 99 -6.28 -14.50 12.34
N LEU A 100 -7.13 -14.74 11.35
CA LEU A 100 -8.16 -15.77 11.38
C LEU A 100 -8.12 -16.56 10.07
N THR A 101 -8.47 -17.85 10.14
CA THR A 101 -8.63 -18.71 8.97
C THR A 101 -10.09 -19.09 8.86
N LYS A 102 -10.71 -18.85 7.70
CA LYS A 102 -12.09 -19.29 7.47
C LYS A 102 -12.15 -20.81 7.49
N THR A 103 -13.07 -21.36 8.27
CA THR A 103 -13.34 -22.80 8.40
C THR A 103 -14.70 -23.13 7.78
N ASP A 104 -15.06 -24.42 7.76
CA ASP A 104 -16.37 -24.89 7.31
C ASP A 104 -17.49 -24.68 8.34
N LEU A 105 -17.19 -24.04 9.49
CA LEU A 105 -18.20 -23.63 10.45
C LEU A 105 -19.10 -22.53 9.88
N SER A 106 -20.26 -22.30 10.47
CA SER A 106 -21.14 -21.21 10.05
C SER A 106 -20.45 -19.85 10.20
N SER A 107 -20.69 -18.94 9.24
CA SER A 107 -20.17 -17.56 9.26
C SER A 107 -20.51 -16.86 10.57
N LYS A 108 -21.75 -17.03 11.06
CA LYS A 108 -22.21 -16.51 12.35
C LYS A 108 -21.33 -16.96 13.52
N LYS A 109 -21.04 -18.26 13.63
CA LYS A 109 -20.22 -18.80 14.72
C LYS A 109 -18.79 -18.24 14.64
N GLN A 110 -18.22 -18.23 13.43
CA GLN A 110 -16.89 -17.68 13.21
C GLN A 110 -16.82 -16.18 13.51
N ALA A 111 -17.87 -15.41 13.20
CA ALA A 111 -17.96 -14.00 13.55
C ALA A 111 -18.04 -13.79 15.07
N GLU A 112 -18.76 -14.63 15.82
CA GLU A 112 -18.82 -14.58 17.28
C GLU A 112 -17.46 -14.89 17.92
N ASP A 113 -16.76 -15.91 17.40
CA ASP A 113 -15.42 -16.28 17.85
C ASP A 113 -14.40 -15.17 17.53
N ALA A 114 -14.49 -14.58 16.33
CA ALA A 114 -13.70 -13.43 15.93
C ALA A 114 -13.94 -12.22 16.84
N ARG A 115 -15.20 -11.91 17.19
CA ARG A 115 -15.54 -10.84 18.14
C ARG A 115 -14.92 -11.07 19.51
N THR A 116 -14.89 -12.33 19.96
CA THR A 116 -14.26 -12.68 21.24
C THR A 116 -12.75 -12.45 21.19
N ALA A 117 -12.10 -12.84 20.09
CA ALA A 117 -10.66 -12.61 19.89
C ALA A 117 -10.31 -11.12 19.79
N LEU A 118 -11.17 -10.30 19.15
CA LEU A 118 -11.01 -8.85 19.11
C LEU A 118 -11.03 -8.24 20.51
N VAL A 119 -12.01 -8.60 21.34
CA VAL A 119 -12.12 -8.11 22.73
C VAL A 119 -10.91 -8.54 23.57
N GLN A 120 -10.39 -9.76 23.38
CA GLN A 120 -9.19 -10.23 24.09
C GLN A 120 -7.90 -9.49 23.70
N THR A 121 -7.92 -8.78 22.58
CA THR A 121 -6.79 -8.01 22.06
C THR A 121 -7.04 -6.50 22.10
N ASP A 122 -8.06 -6.06 22.84
CA ASP A 122 -8.51 -4.67 22.96
C ASP A 122 -8.85 -3.99 21.61
N LEU A 123 -9.16 -4.79 20.59
CA LEU A 123 -9.59 -4.33 19.27
C LEU A 123 -11.12 -4.16 19.23
N ASN A 124 -11.58 -3.04 18.67
CA ASN A 124 -12.99 -2.69 18.59
C ASN A 124 -13.35 -2.18 17.19
N PHE A 125 -14.64 -2.24 16.84
CA PHE A 125 -15.14 -1.61 15.62
C PHE A 125 -14.97 -0.09 15.67
N PRO A 126 -14.67 0.58 14.54
CA PRO A 126 -14.48 -0.01 13.21
C PRO A 126 -13.08 -0.65 13.03
N ILE A 127 -13.03 -1.77 12.31
CA ILE A 127 -11.80 -2.52 11.99
C ILE A 127 -11.66 -2.72 10.48
N VAL A 128 -10.44 -2.86 10.00
CA VAL A 128 -10.13 -3.18 8.60
C VAL A 128 -9.95 -4.68 8.45
N ALA A 129 -10.79 -5.32 7.65
CA ALA A 129 -10.63 -6.71 7.26
C ALA A 129 -9.85 -6.77 5.93
N LYS A 130 -8.81 -7.61 5.88
CA LYS A 130 -7.98 -7.77 4.67
C LYS A 130 -7.52 -9.20 4.45
N PRO A 131 -7.44 -9.71 3.21
CA PRO A 131 -6.85 -11.01 2.94
C PRO A 131 -5.38 -11.06 3.35
N ASP A 132 -4.95 -12.21 3.88
CA ASP A 132 -3.54 -12.42 4.24
C ASP A 132 -2.65 -12.37 3.01
N LEU A 133 -3.02 -13.12 1.96
CA LEU A 133 -2.40 -13.09 0.65
C LEU A 133 -3.19 -12.16 -0.26
N GLY A 134 -2.52 -11.33 -1.04
CA GLY A 134 -3.19 -10.48 -2.03
C GLY A 134 -2.60 -9.09 -2.11
N CYS A 135 -2.68 -8.51 -3.29
CA CYS A 135 -2.06 -7.24 -3.64
C CYS A 135 -3.11 -6.18 -4.02
N ARG A 136 -2.69 -4.91 -4.01
CA ARG A 136 -3.46 -3.77 -4.55
C ARG A 136 -4.84 -3.56 -3.91
N GLY A 137 -4.99 -3.90 -2.63
CA GLY A 137 -6.21 -3.68 -1.84
C GLY A 137 -7.38 -4.60 -2.20
N VAL A 138 -7.18 -5.67 -2.96
CA VAL A 138 -8.27 -6.61 -3.29
C VAL A 138 -8.81 -7.25 -2.01
N GLY A 139 -10.13 -7.23 -1.82
CA GLY A 139 -10.80 -7.86 -0.68
C GLY A 139 -10.69 -7.08 0.63
N VAL A 140 -10.19 -5.85 0.62
CA VAL A 140 -10.11 -5.01 1.82
C VAL A 140 -11.47 -4.36 2.09
N LYS A 141 -11.97 -4.46 3.32
CA LYS A 141 -13.23 -3.86 3.75
C LYS A 141 -13.14 -3.17 5.10
N LEU A 142 -13.90 -2.09 5.25
CA LEU A 142 -14.08 -1.43 6.55
C LEU A 142 -15.31 -2.02 7.26
N ILE A 143 -15.07 -2.72 8.36
CA ILE A 143 -16.09 -3.41 9.13
C ILE A 143 -16.47 -2.55 10.34
N ASN A 144 -17.69 -2.04 10.35
CA ASN A 144 -18.24 -1.16 11.38
C ASN A 144 -19.12 -1.90 12.41
N SER A 145 -19.49 -3.16 12.13
CA SER A 145 -20.38 -3.92 13.01
C SER A 145 -20.18 -5.42 12.90
N GLN A 146 -20.74 -6.15 13.87
CA GLN A 146 -20.76 -7.61 13.89
C GLN A 146 -21.42 -8.21 12.63
N ASN A 147 -22.51 -7.60 12.15
CA ASN A 147 -23.21 -8.09 10.98
C ASN A 147 -22.35 -7.96 9.72
N GLN A 148 -21.61 -6.85 9.59
CA GLN A 148 -20.68 -6.66 8.48
C GLN A 148 -19.51 -7.66 8.55
N LEU A 149 -19.05 -8.01 9.75
CA LEU A 149 -18.03 -9.04 9.94
C LEU A 149 -18.53 -10.42 9.48
N GLU A 150 -19.76 -10.79 9.84
CA GLU A 150 -20.39 -12.05 9.41
C GLU A 150 -20.51 -12.12 7.88
N GLN A 151 -20.99 -11.04 7.24
CA GLN A 151 -21.09 -10.94 5.78
C GLN A 151 -19.72 -11.06 5.09
N TYR A 152 -18.69 -10.42 5.65
CA TYR A 152 -17.33 -10.54 5.14
C TYR A 152 -16.85 -12.00 5.19
N ILE A 153 -16.98 -12.67 6.34
CA ILE A 153 -16.60 -14.07 6.51
C ILE A 153 -17.38 -14.98 5.56
N GLU A 154 -18.68 -14.76 5.40
CA GLU A 154 -19.52 -15.54 4.49
C GLU A 154 -18.99 -15.48 3.05
N SER A 155 -18.66 -14.28 2.57
CA SER A 155 -18.13 -14.05 1.21
C SER A 155 -16.67 -14.47 1.00
N PHE A 156 -15.92 -14.76 2.07
CA PHE A 156 -14.49 -15.07 2.00
C PHE A 156 -14.24 -16.54 1.62
N PRO A 157 -13.16 -16.93 0.93
CA PRO A 157 -12.91 -18.33 0.58
C PRO A 157 -12.62 -19.22 1.81
N ASN A 158 -13.16 -20.44 1.83
CA ASN A 158 -12.88 -21.42 2.90
C ASN A 158 -11.39 -21.80 2.91
N HIS A 159 -10.87 -22.07 4.11
CA HIS A 159 -9.47 -22.38 4.40
C HIS A 159 -8.46 -21.29 4.03
N ALA A 160 -8.92 -20.10 3.64
CA ALA A 160 -8.08 -18.95 3.43
C ALA A 160 -8.00 -18.11 4.72
N ARG A 161 -6.86 -17.42 4.87
CA ARG A 161 -6.56 -16.58 6.01
C ARG A 161 -6.85 -15.11 5.70
N PHE A 162 -7.35 -14.39 6.68
CA PHE A 162 -7.53 -12.94 6.66
C PHE A 162 -7.09 -12.32 7.99
N LEU A 163 -6.82 -11.02 7.95
CA LEU A 163 -6.47 -10.21 9.09
C LEU A 163 -7.64 -9.30 9.44
N LEU A 164 -7.84 -9.07 10.73
CA LEU A 164 -8.64 -7.98 11.27
C LEU A 164 -7.67 -7.03 11.96
N GLN A 165 -7.51 -5.83 11.39
CA GLN A 165 -6.54 -4.83 11.83
C GLN A 165 -7.26 -3.57 12.33
N GLU A 166 -6.71 -2.93 13.36
CA GLU A 166 -7.17 -1.64 13.84
C GLU A 166 -7.21 -0.61 12.71
N LYS A 167 -8.31 0.14 12.61
CA LYS A 167 -8.37 1.29 11.70
C LYS A 167 -7.45 2.38 12.25
N ALA A 168 -6.39 2.70 11.50
CA ALA A 168 -5.47 3.77 11.89
C ALA A 168 -6.21 5.10 12.18
N PRO A 169 -5.76 5.88 13.18
CA PRO A 169 -6.43 7.10 13.62
C PRO A 169 -6.22 8.30 12.67
N TYR A 170 -5.53 8.09 11.55
CA TYR A 170 -5.11 9.15 10.65
C TYR A 170 -5.73 9.04 9.25
N GLN A 171 -5.94 10.18 8.60
CA GLN A 171 -6.40 10.22 7.23
C GLN A 171 -5.23 10.14 6.24
N ALA A 172 -4.19 10.96 6.47
CA ALA A 172 -3.00 11.04 5.63
C ALA A 172 -2.35 9.67 5.43
N GLU A 173 -2.03 9.33 4.18
CA GLU A 173 -1.41 8.06 3.79
C GLU A 173 -0.24 8.29 2.82
N ALA A 174 0.84 7.55 3.04
CA ALA A 174 2.01 7.56 2.15
C ALA A 174 2.54 6.13 1.91
N GLY A 175 3.06 5.92 0.70
CA GLY A 175 3.94 4.80 0.40
C GLY A 175 5.40 5.24 0.57
N VAL A 176 6.16 4.64 1.48
CA VAL A 176 7.57 4.96 1.74
C VAL A 176 8.41 3.77 1.29
N PHE A 177 9.29 3.97 0.30
CA PHE A 177 10.17 2.94 -0.22
C PHE A 177 11.53 3.03 0.44
N TYR A 178 11.87 2.00 1.19
CA TYR A 178 13.09 1.92 1.98
C TYR A 178 14.00 0.81 1.45
N VAL A 179 15.30 1.11 1.40
CA VAL A 179 16.35 0.19 0.96
C VAL A 179 17.49 0.25 1.95
N ARG A 180 17.93 -0.91 2.45
CA ARG A 180 19.16 -1.05 3.23
C ARG A 180 19.97 -2.22 2.73
N TYR A 181 21.11 -1.91 2.11
CA TYR A 181 22.04 -2.94 1.67
C TYR A 181 22.53 -3.77 2.86
N PRO A 182 22.72 -5.09 2.70
CA PRO A 182 23.12 -5.98 3.79
C PRO A 182 24.40 -5.49 4.52
N ASN A 183 25.35 -4.92 3.78
CA ASN A 183 26.62 -4.42 4.31
C ASN A 183 26.58 -2.98 4.88
N LYS A 184 25.42 -2.35 4.95
CA LYS A 184 25.24 -0.98 5.47
C LYS A 184 24.49 -1.01 6.80
N LYS A 185 24.85 -0.07 7.69
CA LYS A 185 24.12 0.15 8.94
C LYS A 185 22.86 0.99 8.72
N GLN A 186 22.97 2.00 7.86
CA GLN A 186 21.89 2.91 7.52
C GLN A 186 21.33 2.56 6.14
N GLY A 187 20.02 2.68 6.01
CA GLY A 187 19.30 2.58 4.76
C GLY A 187 19.14 3.93 4.07
N GLU A 188 18.29 3.93 3.06
CA GLU A 188 17.92 5.09 2.26
C GLU A 188 16.44 4.97 1.89
N ILE A 189 15.71 6.08 2.02
CA ILE A 189 14.38 6.20 1.45
C ILE A 189 14.54 6.69 0.01
N ILE A 190 14.20 5.84 -0.96
CA ILE A 190 14.35 6.16 -2.38
C ILE A 190 13.05 6.69 -3.01
N SER A 191 11.94 6.64 -2.28
CA SER A 191 10.65 7.13 -2.76
C SER A 191 9.69 7.41 -1.60
N ILE A 192 9.05 8.57 -1.60
CA ILE A 192 7.81 8.82 -0.86
C ILE A 192 6.69 9.11 -1.86
N THR A 193 5.58 8.42 -1.74
CA THR A 193 4.37 8.61 -2.54
C THR A 193 3.26 9.07 -1.63
N LEU A 194 2.79 10.30 -1.80
CA LEU A 194 1.62 10.79 -1.10
C LEU A 194 0.36 10.26 -1.78
N LYS A 195 -0.56 9.67 -1.01
CA LYS A 195 -1.78 9.07 -1.52
C LYS A 195 -2.98 9.86 -1.03
N TYR A 196 -3.57 10.66 -1.91
CA TYR A 196 -4.77 11.41 -1.60
C TYR A 196 -6.00 10.58 -1.97
N ALA A 197 -7.00 10.60 -1.08
CA ALA A 197 -8.32 10.09 -1.38
C ALA A 197 -9.00 11.02 -2.39
N PRO A 198 -9.54 10.48 -3.50
CA PRO A 198 -10.28 11.28 -4.46
C PRO A 198 -11.57 11.77 -3.81
N MET A 199 -11.90 13.04 -4.00
CA MET A 199 -13.08 13.68 -3.40
C MET A 199 -13.72 14.69 -4.34
N VAL A 200 -14.98 15.00 -4.06
CA VAL A 200 -15.71 16.15 -4.59
C VAL A 200 -16.26 16.96 -3.43
N THR A 201 -16.59 18.23 -3.69
CA THR A 201 -17.16 19.15 -2.71
C THR A 201 -18.55 19.57 -3.19
N GLY A 202 -19.54 19.50 -2.31
CA GLY A 202 -20.91 19.94 -2.61
C GLY A 202 -20.98 21.44 -2.87
N ASP A 203 -21.85 21.81 -3.82
CA ASP A 203 -22.20 23.19 -4.15
C ASP A 203 -23.64 23.54 -3.73
N GLY A 204 -24.33 22.63 -3.02
CA GLY A 204 -25.71 22.78 -2.58
C GLY A 204 -26.77 22.59 -3.67
N THR A 205 -26.39 22.28 -4.92
CA THR A 205 -27.32 22.22 -6.06
C THR A 205 -27.12 21.03 -6.99
N SER A 206 -25.88 20.65 -7.26
CA SER A 206 -25.50 19.57 -8.17
C SER A 206 -25.58 18.22 -7.46
N THR A 207 -25.99 17.18 -8.19
CA THR A 207 -25.97 15.82 -7.64
C THR A 207 -24.54 15.28 -7.53
N LEU A 208 -24.32 14.27 -6.69
CA LEU A 208 -23.03 13.58 -6.59
C LEU A 208 -22.51 13.14 -7.96
N LYS A 209 -23.39 12.63 -8.82
CA LYS A 209 -23.05 12.26 -10.19
C LYS A 209 -22.50 13.44 -10.99
N GLN A 210 -23.19 14.58 -10.98
CA GLN A 210 -22.76 15.78 -11.69
C GLN A 210 -21.42 16.29 -11.15
N LEU A 211 -21.27 16.33 -9.82
CA LEU A 211 -20.01 16.72 -9.18
C LEU A 211 -18.84 15.81 -9.59
N ILE A 212 -19.07 14.49 -9.74
CA ILE A 212 -18.05 13.55 -10.24
C ILE A 212 -17.73 13.82 -11.71
N GLU A 213 -18.76 13.96 -12.56
CA GLU A 213 -18.61 14.13 -14.01
C GLU A 213 -17.92 15.47 -14.36
N ASP A 214 -18.21 16.53 -13.62
CA ASP A 214 -17.66 17.87 -13.83
C ASP A 214 -16.27 18.07 -13.20
N ASN A 215 -15.85 17.17 -12.31
CA ASN A 215 -14.52 17.24 -11.70
C ASN A 215 -13.42 16.96 -12.75
N PRO A 216 -12.38 17.82 -12.87
CA PRO A 216 -11.35 17.69 -13.91
C PRO A 216 -10.60 16.35 -13.93
N ARG A 217 -10.43 15.70 -12.77
CA ARG A 217 -9.84 14.35 -12.68
C ARG A 217 -10.91 13.29 -12.59
N ALA A 218 -11.88 13.46 -11.67
CA ALA A 218 -12.84 12.41 -11.38
C ALA A 218 -13.78 12.13 -12.55
N GLY A 219 -14.09 13.14 -13.37
CA GLY A 219 -14.90 12.98 -14.58
C GLY A 219 -14.25 12.10 -15.63
N GLN A 220 -12.93 12.21 -15.81
CA GLN A 220 -12.15 11.32 -16.70
C GLN A 220 -12.09 9.87 -16.19
N LEU A 221 -12.30 9.69 -14.89
CA LEU A 221 -12.22 8.40 -14.20
C LEU A 221 -13.58 7.98 -13.63
N SER A 222 -14.69 8.53 -14.14
CA SER A 222 -16.04 8.33 -13.60
C SER A 222 -16.43 6.86 -13.58
N HIS A 223 -15.97 6.07 -14.55
CA HIS A 223 -16.13 4.62 -14.61
C HIS A 223 -15.55 3.87 -13.39
N LEU A 224 -14.62 4.46 -12.64
CA LEU A 224 -14.11 3.92 -11.39
C LEU A 224 -14.98 4.29 -10.19
N TYR A 225 -15.64 5.45 -10.20
CA TYR A 225 -16.34 6.00 -9.04
C TYR A 225 -17.84 5.78 -9.05
N LEU A 226 -18.51 5.98 -10.19
CA LEU A 226 -19.98 5.89 -10.27
C LEU A 226 -20.52 4.53 -9.80
N PRO A 227 -19.94 3.37 -10.19
CA PRO A 227 -20.46 2.07 -9.75
C PRO A 227 -20.33 1.81 -8.24
N ARG A 228 -19.56 2.61 -7.50
CA ARG A 228 -19.37 2.46 -6.05
C ARG A 228 -20.45 3.15 -5.22
N HIS A 229 -21.14 4.11 -5.82
CA HIS A 229 -22.05 5.02 -5.12
C HIS A 229 -23.42 5.09 -5.79
N GLU A 230 -23.85 4.01 -6.46
CA GLU A 230 -25.11 3.94 -7.21
C GLU A 230 -26.33 4.40 -6.38
N ASP A 231 -26.31 4.10 -5.08
CA ASP A 231 -27.34 4.46 -4.11
C ASP A 231 -27.35 5.95 -3.72
N LYS A 232 -26.28 6.69 -4.05
CA LYS A 232 -26.07 8.10 -3.67
C LYS A 232 -25.89 9.04 -4.85
N LEU A 233 -25.87 8.54 -6.09
CA LEU A 233 -25.56 9.35 -7.28
C LEU A 233 -26.49 10.55 -7.46
N GLU A 234 -27.76 10.43 -7.08
CA GLU A 234 -28.77 11.47 -7.19
C GLU A 234 -28.87 12.38 -5.95
N GLN A 235 -28.06 12.13 -4.91
CA GLN A 235 -27.99 12.97 -3.73
C GLN A 235 -27.34 14.31 -4.07
N VAL A 236 -27.96 15.41 -3.65
CA VAL A 236 -27.33 16.75 -3.64
C VAL A 236 -26.59 16.91 -2.33
N LEU A 237 -25.30 17.24 -2.42
CA LEU A 237 -24.44 17.47 -1.25
C LEU A 237 -24.56 18.93 -0.79
N ASP A 238 -24.51 19.16 0.52
CA ASP A 238 -24.56 20.52 1.07
C ASP A 238 -23.34 21.34 0.62
N GLU A 239 -23.49 22.66 0.57
CA GLU A 239 -22.39 23.56 0.18
C GLU A 239 -21.19 23.38 1.13
N GLY A 240 -20.04 23.01 0.57
CA GLY A 240 -18.81 22.76 1.32
C GLY A 240 -18.69 21.36 1.93
N GLU A 241 -19.69 20.49 1.78
CA GLU A 241 -19.61 19.09 2.21
C GLU A 241 -18.62 18.32 1.33
N GLU A 242 -17.61 17.68 1.93
CA GLU A 242 -16.67 16.83 1.19
C GLU A 242 -17.17 15.39 1.12
N PHE A 243 -17.15 14.79 -0.08
CA PHE A 243 -17.52 13.40 -0.29
C PHE A 243 -16.35 12.59 -0.85
N GLN A 244 -15.96 11.52 -0.14
CA GLN A 244 -14.87 10.63 -0.53
C GLN A 244 -15.32 9.63 -1.59
N LEU A 245 -14.65 9.61 -2.75
CA LEU A 245 -15.03 8.77 -3.89
C LEU A 245 -14.46 7.35 -3.84
N ALA A 246 -13.38 7.12 -3.09
CA ALA A 246 -12.77 5.80 -2.94
C ALA A 246 -12.06 5.66 -1.58
N PHE A 247 -12.23 4.52 -0.92
CA PHE A 247 -11.56 4.21 0.33
C PHE A 247 -10.14 3.63 0.10
N ALA A 248 -9.99 2.71 -0.84
CA ALA A 248 -8.70 2.06 -1.11
C ALA A 248 -7.63 3.00 -1.71
N GLY A 249 -6.45 3.05 -1.08
CA GLY A 249 -5.27 3.84 -1.49
C GLY A 249 -4.48 3.29 -2.69
N SER A 250 -5.15 2.82 -3.75
CA SER A 250 -4.51 2.30 -4.97
C SER A 250 -4.74 3.22 -6.17
N HIS A 251 -3.66 3.58 -6.89
CA HIS A 251 -3.75 4.43 -8.08
C HIS A 251 -4.69 3.82 -9.14
N SER A 252 -4.60 2.50 -9.36
CA SER A 252 -5.45 1.79 -10.34
C SER A 252 -6.93 1.73 -9.94
N ARG A 253 -7.29 2.20 -8.74
CA ARG A 253 -8.66 2.27 -8.22
C ARG A 253 -9.15 3.71 -8.05
N GLY A 254 -8.33 4.71 -8.43
CA GLY A 254 -8.69 6.13 -8.44
C GLY A 254 -7.98 6.98 -7.38
N SER A 255 -7.18 6.39 -6.50
CA SER A 255 -6.36 7.18 -5.55
C SER A 255 -5.40 8.10 -6.31
N ILE A 256 -5.20 9.32 -5.79
CA ILE A 256 -4.38 10.33 -6.44
C ILE A 256 -2.98 10.24 -5.84
N PHE A 257 -2.01 9.78 -6.65
CA PHE A 257 -0.62 9.71 -6.23
C PHE A 257 0.10 11.03 -6.54
N ARG A 258 0.92 11.47 -5.60
CA ARG A 258 1.82 12.62 -5.76
C ARG A 258 3.23 12.27 -5.32
N ASP A 259 4.21 12.84 -6.00
CA ASP A 259 5.60 12.73 -5.62
C ASP A 259 5.84 13.46 -4.28
N GLY A 260 6.22 12.68 -3.28
CA GLY A 260 6.54 13.15 -1.94
C GLY A 260 8.03 13.17 -1.63
N ASN A 261 8.92 12.96 -2.62
CA ASN A 261 10.36 12.82 -2.39
C ASN A 261 10.99 14.05 -1.71
N GLN A 262 10.41 15.23 -1.89
CA GLN A 262 10.80 16.47 -1.19
C GLN A 262 10.60 16.42 0.33
N TYR A 263 9.82 15.47 0.85
CA TYR A 263 9.57 15.25 2.28
C TYR A 263 10.46 14.15 2.88
N ILE A 264 11.40 13.60 2.11
CA ILE A 264 12.40 12.68 2.64
C ILE A 264 13.37 13.45 3.53
N THR A 265 13.55 12.97 4.76
CA THR A 265 14.49 13.55 5.73
C THR A 265 15.39 12.47 6.31
N GLN A 266 16.51 12.91 6.87
CA GLN A 266 17.39 12.05 7.64
C GLN A 266 16.68 11.46 8.88
N ALA A 267 15.89 12.27 9.61
CA ALA A 267 15.16 11.81 10.80
C ALA A 267 14.17 10.68 10.48
N LEU A 268 13.44 10.78 9.37
CA LEU A 268 12.55 9.69 8.95
C LEU A 268 13.34 8.43 8.56
N THR A 269 14.48 8.59 7.89
CA THR A 269 15.35 7.46 7.50
C THR A 269 15.93 6.77 8.73
N GLU A 270 16.42 7.54 9.71
CA GLU A 270 16.92 7.02 10.99
C GLU A 270 15.83 6.28 11.77
N ARG A 271 14.59 6.79 11.79
CA ARG A 271 13.48 6.07 12.41
C ARG A 271 13.17 4.76 11.68
N LEU A 272 13.24 4.72 10.35
CA LEU A 272 13.07 3.45 9.62
C LEU A 272 14.24 2.50 9.87
N ASP A 273 15.48 2.99 10.00
CA ASP A 273 16.62 2.16 10.40
C ASP A 273 16.36 1.49 11.77
N GLU A 274 15.90 2.26 12.76
CA GLU A 274 15.52 1.74 14.09
C GLU A 274 14.42 0.69 14.00
N ILE A 275 13.37 0.93 13.20
CA ILE A 275 12.25 -0.02 13.03
C ILE A 275 12.74 -1.31 12.35
N PHE A 276 13.57 -1.20 11.31
CA PHE A 276 14.04 -2.37 10.57
C PHE A 276 15.23 -3.08 11.22
N ASP A 277 15.86 -2.49 12.25
CA ASP A 277 16.80 -3.21 13.12
C ASP A 277 16.09 -4.30 13.93
N ASP A 278 14.84 -4.07 14.33
CA ASP A 278 13.98 -5.03 15.03
C ASP A 278 12.99 -5.73 14.07
N PHE A 279 13.35 -5.82 12.79
CA PHE A 279 12.59 -6.49 11.74
C PHE A 279 13.54 -7.38 10.92
N ASP A 280 13.68 -8.62 11.36
CA ASP A 280 14.75 -9.49 10.85
C ASP A 280 14.66 -9.69 9.33
N GLY A 281 15.81 -9.58 8.65
CA GLY A 281 15.96 -9.88 7.23
C GLY A 281 15.21 -8.98 6.25
N PHE A 282 14.77 -7.77 6.63
CA PHE A 282 14.22 -6.79 5.70
C PHE A 282 15.29 -5.84 5.15
N HIS A 283 15.36 -5.72 3.82
CA HIS A 283 16.36 -4.92 3.10
C HIS A 283 15.79 -4.07 1.97
N PHE A 284 14.65 -4.44 1.40
CA PHE A 284 14.11 -3.80 0.20
C PHE A 284 12.60 -3.88 0.18
N GLY A 285 11.93 -2.73 0.14
CA GLY A 285 10.49 -2.73 -0.07
C GLY A 285 9.78 -1.41 0.21
N ARG A 286 8.46 -1.44 0.08
CA ARG A 286 7.58 -0.30 0.32
C ARG A 286 6.71 -0.53 1.55
N LEU A 287 6.76 0.40 2.49
CA LEU A 287 5.80 0.52 3.57
C LEU A 287 4.62 1.35 3.11
N ASP A 288 3.41 0.92 3.43
CA ASP A 288 2.23 1.77 3.35
C ASP A 288 1.90 2.23 4.77
N VAL A 289 2.03 3.54 5.01
CA VAL A 289 1.89 4.16 6.33
C VAL A 289 0.74 5.16 6.34
N LYS A 290 0.03 5.24 7.47
CA LYS A 290 -0.86 6.36 7.80
C LYS A 290 -0.21 7.22 8.87
N PHE A 291 -0.32 8.53 8.76
CA PHE A 291 0.43 9.46 9.61
C PHE A 291 -0.41 10.67 10.01
N LYS A 292 -0.11 11.27 11.15
CA LYS A 292 -0.85 12.41 11.69
C LYS A 292 -0.82 13.63 10.76
N ASP A 293 0.38 14.05 10.40
CA ASP A 293 0.63 15.14 9.46
C ASP A 293 2.03 15.02 8.86
N ILE A 294 2.25 15.70 7.72
CA ILE A 294 3.52 15.59 6.98
C ILE A 294 4.73 16.01 7.81
N HIS A 295 4.57 16.96 8.75
CA HIS A 295 5.66 17.43 9.59
C HIS A 295 6.09 16.35 10.58
N SER A 296 5.14 15.67 11.21
CA SER A 296 5.43 14.51 12.07
C SER A 296 6.07 13.37 11.28
N LEU A 297 5.56 13.04 10.08
CA LEU A 297 6.18 12.02 9.23
C LEU A 297 7.64 12.39 8.90
N MET A 298 7.91 13.64 8.52
CA MET A 298 9.27 14.14 8.26
C MET A 298 10.20 14.07 9.50
N ARG A 299 9.67 14.01 10.72
CA ARG A 299 10.47 13.81 11.94
C ARG A 299 10.59 12.34 12.34
N GLY A 300 9.96 11.42 11.61
CA GLY A 300 9.86 10.01 12.01
C GLY A 300 8.90 9.80 13.19
N GLU A 301 7.87 10.64 13.32
CA GLU A 301 6.94 10.65 14.46
C GLU A 301 5.50 10.41 13.99
N ASP A 302 4.63 9.97 14.92
CA ASP A 302 3.18 9.89 14.76
C ASP A 302 2.68 9.23 13.45
N PHE A 303 3.26 8.09 13.08
CA PHE A 303 2.78 7.26 11.97
C PHE A 303 2.57 5.81 12.41
N THR A 304 1.75 5.10 11.65
CA THR A 304 1.52 3.65 11.79
C THR A 304 1.68 2.98 10.43
N ILE A 305 2.33 1.82 10.44
CA ILE A 305 2.57 0.93 9.32
C ILE A 305 1.35 0.02 9.18
N LEU A 306 0.70 0.11 8.01
CA LEU A 306 -0.42 -0.74 7.66
C LEU A 306 0.05 -2.01 6.97
N GLU A 307 1.00 -1.86 6.05
CA GLU A 307 1.54 -2.92 5.22
C GLU A 307 3.04 -2.72 4.98
N VAL A 308 3.77 -3.83 4.89
CA VAL A 308 5.16 -3.89 4.45
C VAL A 308 5.19 -4.81 3.24
N ASN A 309 5.57 -4.27 2.10
CA ASN A 309 5.67 -4.99 0.82
C ASN A 309 7.16 -5.15 0.49
N GLY A 310 7.54 -6.31 -0.04
CA GLY A 310 8.91 -6.67 -0.39
C GLY A 310 9.25 -6.42 -1.86
N ALA A 311 9.89 -7.40 -2.49
CA ALA A 311 10.57 -7.30 -3.77
C ALA A 311 9.69 -6.89 -4.96
N SER A 312 8.38 -7.18 -4.92
CA SER A 312 7.44 -6.82 -5.99
C SER A 312 6.91 -5.38 -5.89
N SER A 313 7.24 -4.67 -4.81
CA SER A 313 6.73 -3.32 -4.61
C SER A 313 7.36 -2.31 -5.58
N GLU A 314 6.54 -1.35 -6.02
CA GLU A 314 6.95 -0.25 -6.89
C GLU A 314 7.15 1.03 -6.10
N ALA A 315 8.14 1.84 -6.49
CA ALA A 315 8.28 3.22 -6.04
C ALA A 315 7.12 4.06 -6.61
N GLY A 316 6.09 4.31 -5.79
CA GLY A 316 4.81 4.85 -6.27
C GLY A 316 4.85 6.29 -6.80
N HIS A 317 5.90 7.08 -6.51
CA HIS A 317 6.01 8.48 -6.96
C HIS A 317 6.03 8.57 -8.48
N ILE A 318 6.44 7.50 -9.17
CA ILE A 318 6.44 7.43 -10.63
C ILE A 318 5.05 7.60 -11.24
N TRP A 319 4.00 7.36 -10.46
CA TRP A 319 2.60 7.51 -10.86
C TRP A 319 2.03 8.91 -10.58
N ASP A 320 2.85 9.86 -10.12
CA ASP A 320 2.49 11.27 -10.18
C ASP A 320 2.22 11.66 -11.65
N ARG A 321 1.14 12.42 -11.86
CA ARG A 321 0.76 12.94 -13.17
C ARG A 321 1.88 13.69 -13.88
N ASN A 322 2.80 14.30 -13.14
CA ASN A 322 3.87 15.14 -13.65
C ASN A 322 5.15 14.35 -13.98
N THR A 323 5.26 13.10 -13.53
CA THR A 323 6.47 12.30 -13.73
C THR A 323 6.71 12.05 -15.23
N PRO A 324 7.89 12.43 -15.76
CA PRO A 324 8.24 12.16 -17.14
C PRO A 324 8.57 10.68 -17.36
N LEU A 325 8.27 10.15 -18.55
CA LEU A 325 8.48 8.72 -18.86
C LEU A 325 9.91 8.23 -18.64
N ARG A 326 10.90 9.11 -18.87
CA ARG A 326 12.32 8.81 -18.61
C ARG A 326 12.56 8.47 -17.14
N GLU A 327 11.91 9.21 -16.23
CA GLU A 327 12.04 9.03 -14.80
C GLU A 327 11.35 7.75 -14.33
N ILE A 328 10.14 7.47 -14.85
CA ILE A 328 9.44 6.19 -14.62
C ILE A 328 10.37 5.01 -14.94
N PHE A 329 10.95 4.98 -16.14
CA PHE A 329 11.85 3.91 -16.53
C PHE A 329 13.14 3.89 -15.71
N SER A 330 13.78 5.05 -15.46
CA SER A 330 15.01 5.06 -14.67
C SER A 330 14.81 4.55 -13.25
N THR A 331 13.69 4.90 -12.62
CA THR A 331 13.35 4.47 -11.27
C THR A 331 13.11 2.96 -11.23
N LEU A 332 12.27 2.42 -12.13
CA LEU A 332 12.02 0.98 -12.21
C LEU A 332 13.31 0.19 -12.49
N LEU A 333 14.13 0.67 -13.42
CA LEU A 333 15.42 0.07 -13.75
C LEU A 333 16.43 0.18 -12.60
N GLN A 334 16.38 1.21 -11.78
CA GLN A 334 17.23 1.34 -10.59
C GLN A 334 16.78 0.38 -9.48
N GLN A 335 15.47 0.31 -9.20
CA GLN A 335 14.91 -0.61 -8.22
C GLN A 335 15.35 -2.05 -8.45
N TYR A 336 15.27 -2.54 -9.70
CA TYR A 336 15.69 -3.91 -10.01
C TYR A 336 17.21 -4.10 -9.93
N ARG A 337 18.03 -3.10 -10.26
CA ARG A 337 19.49 -3.18 -10.02
C ARG A 337 19.81 -3.35 -8.54
N ILE A 338 19.21 -2.52 -7.70
CA ILE A 338 19.35 -2.60 -6.24
C ILE A 338 18.94 -4.00 -5.75
N LEU A 339 17.81 -4.51 -6.23
CA LEU A 339 17.28 -5.81 -5.84
C LEU A 339 18.25 -6.97 -6.18
N PHE A 340 18.86 -6.94 -7.38
CA PHE A 340 19.92 -7.89 -7.77
C PHE A 340 21.18 -7.74 -6.92
N ASP A 341 21.63 -6.51 -6.64
CA ASP A 341 22.84 -6.26 -5.86
C ASP A 341 22.67 -6.73 -4.40
N ILE A 342 21.51 -6.46 -3.78
CA ILE A 342 21.17 -6.96 -2.44
C ILE A 342 21.12 -8.49 -2.46
N GLY A 343 20.43 -9.10 -3.42
CA GLY A 343 20.37 -10.55 -3.56
C GLY A 343 21.75 -11.20 -3.71
N ALA A 344 22.65 -10.58 -4.47
CA ALA A 344 24.04 -11.04 -4.60
C ALA A 344 24.80 -11.00 -3.27
N GLN A 345 24.63 -9.93 -2.48
CA GLN A 345 25.23 -9.83 -1.15
C GLN A 345 24.64 -10.86 -0.16
N GLN A 346 23.34 -11.12 -0.23
CA GLN A 346 22.71 -12.15 0.60
C GLN A 346 23.19 -13.56 0.22
N LYS A 347 23.41 -13.82 -1.07
CA LYS A 347 24.03 -15.07 -1.53
C LYS A 347 25.45 -15.24 -0.99
N GLN A 348 26.25 -14.18 -0.98
CA GLN A 348 27.59 -14.19 -0.37
C GLN A 348 27.55 -14.47 1.16
N ARG A 349 26.43 -14.12 1.82
CA ARG A 349 26.17 -14.44 3.23
C ARG A 349 25.61 -15.85 3.46
N GLY A 350 25.44 -16.65 2.41
CA GLY A 350 25.04 -18.05 2.49
C GLY A 350 23.57 -18.33 2.17
N HIS A 351 22.75 -17.31 1.94
CA HIS A 351 21.36 -17.51 1.54
C HIS A 351 21.27 -18.13 0.14
N GLN A 352 20.45 -19.16 -0.01
CA GLN A 352 20.29 -19.87 -1.27
C GLN A 352 19.00 -19.44 -1.96
N PRO A 353 19.06 -19.04 -3.25
CA PRO A 353 17.86 -18.73 -4.01
C PRO A 353 16.90 -19.92 -4.09
N PRO A 354 15.59 -19.67 -3.92
CA PRO A 354 14.59 -20.69 -4.13
C PRO A 354 14.50 -21.07 -5.63
N SER A 355 13.93 -22.24 -5.91
CA SER A 355 13.69 -22.67 -7.28
C SER A 355 12.61 -21.80 -7.96
N PHE A 356 12.70 -21.61 -9.27
CA PHE A 356 11.64 -20.96 -10.06
C PHE A 356 10.29 -21.70 -9.97
N LYS A 357 10.30 -23.01 -9.70
CA LYS A 357 9.07 -23.78 -9.44
C LYS A 357 8.36 -23.27 -8.18
N SER A 358 9.10 -22.91 -7.14
CA SER A 358 8.54 -22.32 -5.92
C SER A 358 7.84 -20.98 -6.22
N LEU A 359 8.44 -20.15 -7.07
CA LEU A 359 7.85 -18.89 -7.54
C LEU A 359 6.56 -19.13 -8.33
N PHE A 360 6.58 -20.06 -9.28
CA PHE A 360 5.40 -20.40 -10.09
C PHE A 360 4.24 -20.93 -9.23
N ASN A 361 4.52 -21.82 -8.29
CA ASN A 361 3.52 -22.37 -7.39
C ASN A 361 2.87 -21.28 -6.52
N ALA A 362 3.67 -20.36 -5.97
CA ALA A 362 3.16 -19.25 -5.17
C ALA A 362 2.27 -18.31 -6.02
N TRP A 363 2.65 -18.05 -7.27
CA TRP A 363 1.85 -17.24 -8.20
C TRP A 363 0.52 -17.88 -8.54
N GLN A 364 0.51 -19.19 -8.79
CA GLN A 364 -0.72 -19.92 -9.07
C GLN A 364 -1.67 -19.93 -7.87
N GLU A 365 -1.13 -20.08 -6.66
CA GLU A 365 -1.90 -20.04 -5.41
C GLU A 365 -2.54 -18.67 -5.19
N GLU A 366 -1.75 -17.59 -5.26
CA GLU A 366 -2.23 -16.22 -5.10
C GLU A 366 -3.30 -15.88 -6.13
N ARG A 367 -3.05 -16.19 -7.41
CA ARG A 367 -4.02 -15.93 -8.50
C ARG A 367 -5.34 -16.63 -8.27
N ARG A 368 -5.33 -17.88 -7.79
CA ARG A 368 -6.55 -18.65 -7.50
C ARG A 368 -7.36 -18.03 -6.37
N LEU A 369 -6.69 -17.54 -5.32
CA LEU A 369 -7.34 -16.93 -4.16
C LEU A 369 -7.91 -15.54 -4.47
N VAL A 370 -7.15 -14.70 -5.18
CA VAL A 370 -7.54 -13.32 -5.53
C VAL A 370 -8.84 -13.28 -6.34
N GLN A 371 -9.10 -14.29 -7.18
CA GLN A 371 -10.36 -14.41 -7.94
C GLN A 371 -11.58 -14.70 -7.07
N GLN A 372 -11.39 -15.12 -5.82
CA GLN A 372 -12.45 -15.53 -4.89
C GLN A 372 -12.67 -14.51 -3.77
N TYR A 373 -11.84 -13.46 -3.69
CA TYR A 373 -11.98 -12.45 -2.66
C TYR A 373 -13.20 -11.56 -2.87
N PRO A 374 -13.77 -11.02 -1.77
CA PRO A 374 -14.86 -10.08 -1.87
C PRO A 374 -14.45 -8.80 -2.61
N THR A 375 -15.44 -8.02 -3.02
CA THR A 375 -15.21 -6.68 -3.56
C THR A 375 -14.52 -5.78 -2.53
N THR A 376 -13.63 -4.92 -3.00
CA THR A 376 -12.99 -3.88 -2.18
C THR A 376 -13.93 -2.70 -2.00
N ASP A 377 -13.91 -2.10 -0.79
CA ASP A 377 -14.62 -0.85 -0.50
C ASP A 377 -13.94 0.41 -1.08
#